data_AF-A0A2S0NJH4-F1
#
_entry.id   AF-A0A2S0NJH4-F1
#
_cell.length_a   1.000
_cell.length_b   1.000
_cell.length_c   1.000
_cell.angle_alpha   90.00
_cell.angle_beta   90.00
_cell.angle_gamma   90.00
#
_symmetry.space_group_name_H-M   'P 1'
#
loop_
_entity.id
_entity.type
_entity.pdbx_description
1 polymer ?
#
loop_
_entity_poly.entity_id
_entity_poly.type
_entity_poly.pdbx_seq_one_letter_code
_entity_poly.pdbx_strand_id
1 'polypeptide(L)'
;MIEFLKLAEIKPQDINNLRHISPWWNKMINKQIKKLQKIMLNFKTNPLDFWKQERFEVDDYELMFRSINNYLNFYNQKISHILTSKKAFKKFEKWIATYANTLGFASGIYFMMQYFNHLENNEVEDKKAFAIELSKKRLDDVYDRYKREIKKILHHDDELAQIYKFEMVEFKTEKNIYIDYQLIFKTIVKFITNLNLQKKLDDNVFLKVLYHTIVVANFIHAYVYFSTNLIKRII
;
A
#
# COMPACT_ATOMS: atom_id res chain seq x y z
N MET A 1 -5.33 -9.54 8.96
CA MET A 1 -5.75 -8.11 9.06
C MET A 1 -4.61 -7.24 8.52
N ILE A 2 -4.87 -6.02 8.03
CA ILE A 2 -3.86 -5.24 7.26
C ILE A 2 -2.90 -4.43 8.13
N GLU A 3 -2.81 -4.77 9.41
CA GLU A 3 -1.92 -4.16 10.41
C GLU A 3 -0.46 -4.06 9.96
N PHE A 4 0.02 -4.99 9.14
CA PHE A 4 1.39 -4.96 8.60
C PHE A 4 1.65 -3.76 7.67
N LEU A 5 0.60 -3.09 7.18
CA LEU A 5 0.68 -1.87 6.38
C LEU A 5 0.51 -0.60 7.21
N LYS A 6 0.34 -0.71 8.54
CA LYS A 6 0.24 0.44 9.44
C LYS A 6 1.44 1.36 9.24
N LEU A 7 1.19 2.66 9.25
CA LEU A 7 2.23 3.66 9.04
C LEU A 7 3.07 3.81 10.31
N ALA A 8 4.37 4.04 10.12
CA ALA A 8 5.25 4.44 11.20
C ALA A 8 4.79 5.77 11.82
N GLU A 9 5.12 5.96 13.10
CA GLU A 9 4.97 7.26 13.73
C GLU A 9 6.02 8.23 13.18
N ILE A 10 5.60 9.47 12.92
CA ILE A 10 6.44 10.54 12.40
C ILE A 10 6.77 11.50 13.55
N LYS A 11 8.03 11.89 13.64
CA LYS A 11 8.49 12.93 14.56
C LYS A 11 8.55 14.28 13.83
N PRO A 12 8.40 15.42 14.53
CA PRO A 12 8.49 16.75 13.91
C PRO A 12 9.79 16.97 13.11
N GLN A 13 10.91 16.43 13.59
CA GLN A 13 12.20 16.49 12.89
C GLN A 13 12.16 15.86 11.49
N ASP A 14 11.36 14.80 11.29
CA ASP A 14 11.24 14.09 10.01
C ASP A 14 10.52 14.96 8.95
N ILE A 15 9.76 15.96 9.39
CA ILE A 15 8.97 16.85 8.55
C ILE A 15 9.80 18.06 8.10
N ASN A 16 10.78 18.49 8.88
CA ASN A 16 11.60 19.67 8.58
C ASN A 16 12.25 19.56 7.19
N ASN A 17 12.81 18.39 6.88
CA ASN A 17 13.44 18.15 5.59
C ASN A 17 12.47 18.22 4.40
N LEU A 18 11.17 18.05 4.62
CA LEU A 18 10.17 18.18 3.57
C LEU A 18 9.73 19.63 3.32
N ARG A 19 9.94 20.56 4.27
CA ARG A 19 9.54 21.97 4.12
C ARG A 19 10.27 22.68 2.98
N HIS A 20 11.47 22.20 2.65
CA HIS A 20 12.30 22.74 1.59
C HIS A 20 11.97 22.15 0.20
N ILE A 21 10.97 21.27 0.13
CA ILE A 21 10.60 20.54 -1.09
C ILE A 21 9.20 20.95 -1.50
N SER A 22 9.03 21.35 -2.76
CA SER A 22 7.70 21.62 -3.30
C SER A 22 6.84 20.34 -3.25
N PRO A 23 5.71 20.32 -2.52
CA PRO A 23 4.98 19.10 -2.21
C PRO A 23 4.07 18.67 -3.37
N TRP A 24 4.68 18.21 -4.47
CA TRP A 24 3.98 17.76 -5.69
C TRP A 24 2.95 16.65 -5.43
N TRP A 25 3.06 15.94 -4.31
CA TRP A 25 2.15 14.88 -3.89
C TRP A 25 0.93 15.36 -3.08
N ASN A 26 0.90 16.60 -2.57
CA ASN A 26 -0.15 17.09 -1.66
C ASN A 26 -1.57 16.93 -2.23
N LYS A 27 -1.75 17.28 -3.51
CA LYS A 27 -3.05 17.15 -4.18
C LYS A 27 -3.52 15.69 -4.23
N MET A 28 -2.60 14.75 -4.40
CA MET A 28 -2.91 13.33 -4.52
C MET A 28 -3.35 12.74 -3.18
N ILE A 29 -2.58 12.97 -2.11
CA ILE A 29 -2.91 12.42 -0.78
C ILE A 29 -4.22 13.00 -0.25
N ASN A 30 -4.43 14.31 -0.39
CA ASN A 30 -5.68 14.97 0.00
C ASN A 30 -6.90 14.44 -0.77
N LYS A 31 -6.74 14.14 -2.07
CA LYS A 31 -7.80 13.49 -2.85
C LYS A 31 -8.15 12.10 -2.32
N GLN A 32 -7.18 11.33 -1.85
CA GLN A 32 -7.45 10.00 -1.28
C GLN A 32 -8.13 10.11 0.09
N ILE A 33 -7.66 11.01 0.96
CA ILE A 33 -8.28 11.28 2.26
C ILE A 33 -9.74 11.69 2.10
N LYS A 34 -10.04 12.61 1.18
CA LYS A 34 -11.42 13.04 0.89
C LYS A 34 -12.31 11.88 0.45
N LYS A 35 -11.78 10.90 -0.30
CA LYS A 35 -12.54 9.69 -0.65
C LYS A 35 -12.82 8.83 0.58
N LEU A 36 -11.84 8.65 1.47
CA LEU A 36 -12.04 7.89 2.71
C LEU A 36 -13.09 8.54 3.62
N GLN A 37 -13.03 9.86 3.78
CA GLN A 37 -14.04 10.65 4.51
C GLN A 37 -15.44 10.44 3.91
N LYS A 38 -15.59 10.52 2.58
CA LYS A 38 -16.89 10.25 1.92
C LYS A 38 -17.41 8.84 2.17
N ILE A 39 -16.53 7.85 2.25
CA ILE A 39 -16.94 6.47 2.49
C ILE A 39 -17.46 6.29 3.93
N MET A 40 -16.90 6.99 4.90
CA MET A 40 -17.38 6.95 6.29
C MET A 40 -18.84 7.41 6.42
N LEU A 41 -19.24 8.40 5.62
CA LEU A 41 -20.64 8.86 5.56
C LEU A 41 -21.59 7.74 5.13
N ASN A 42 -21.16 6.83 4.25
CA ASN A 42 -21.96 5.66 3.85
C ASN A 42 -22.19 4.67 5.00
N PHE A 43 -21.33 4.71 6.03
CA PHE A 43 -21.44 3.93 7.25
C PHE A 43 -22.09 4.71 8.41
N LYS A 44 -22.65 5.89 8.14
CA LYS A 44 -23.22 6.82 9.15
C LYS A 44 -22.20 7.19 10.24
N THR A 45 -20.91 7.23 9.89
CA THR A 45 -19.84 7.65 10.80
C THR A 45 -19.40 9.06 10.43
N ASN A 46 -19.26 9.93 11.43
CA ASN A 46 -18.80 11.29 11.22
C ASN A 46 -17.30 11.29 10.87
N PRO A 47 -16.88 11.80 9.70
CA PRO A 47 -15.46 11.83 9.33
C PRO A 47 -14.62 12.66 10.29
N LEU A 48 -15.20 13.67 10.95
CA LEU A 48 -14.48 14.56 11.87
C LEU A 48 -13.99 13.84 13.13
N ASP A 49 -14.56 12.69 13.48
CA ASP A 49 -14.10 11.86 14.59
C ASP A 49 -12.70 11.26 14.33
N PHE A 50 -12.26 11.25 13.06
CA PHE A 50 -10.99 10.68 12.60
C PHE A 50 -10.09 11.71 11.93
N TRP A 51 -10.68 12.65 11.19
CA TRP A 51 -9.98 13.64 10.37
C TRP A 51 -10.37 15.04 10.85
N LYS A 52 -9.52 15.67 11.66
CA LYS A 52 -9.81 17.01 12.23
C LYS A 52 -9.81 18.14 11.19
N GLN A 53 -9.38 17.85 9.96
CA GLN A 53 -9.28 18.82 8.87
C GLN A 53 -9.58 18.19 7.51
N GLU A 54 -10.02 19.03 6.57
CA GLU A 54 -10.36 18.60 5.21
C GLU A 54 -9.13 18.43 4.30
N ARG A 55 -8.06 19.14 4.61
CA ARG A 55 -6.82 19.16 3.85
C ARG A 55 -5.63 19.14 4.80
N PHE A 56 -4.57 18.48 4.36
CA PHE A 56 -3.31 18.36 5.07
C PHE A 56 -2.21 19.00 4.23
N GLU A 57 -1.44 19.86 4.88
CA GLU A 57 -0.19 20.42 4.38
C GLU A 57 1.00 19.71 5.03
N VAL A 58 2.22 20.06 4.64
CA VAL A 58 3.44 19.37 5.11
C VAL A 58 3.53 19.40 6.64
N ASP A 59 3.21 20.53 7.25
CA ASP A 59 3.22 20.71 8.70
C ASP A 59 2.19 19.85 9.44
N ASP A 60 1.17 19.36 8.73
CA ASP A 60 0.11 18.52 9.32
C ASP A 60 0.37 17.02 9.19
N TYR A 61 1.52 16.60 8.65
CA TYR A 61 1.75 15.18 8.32
C TYR A 61 1.76 14.26 9.54
N GLU A 62 2.20 14.73 10.71
CA GLU A 62 2.05 13.96 11.94
C GLU A 62 0.57 13.63 12.21
N LEU A 63 -0.29 14.65 12.16
CA LEU A 63 -1.73 14.49 12.35
C LEU A 63 -2.34 13.63 11.24
N MET A 64 -1.91 13.80 10.00
CA MET A 64 -2.36 13.01 8.85
C MET A 64 -2.08 11.52 9.06
N PHE A 65 -0.85 11.16 9.43
CA PHE A 65 -0.45 9.78 9.66
C PHE A 65 -1.19 9.15 10.82
N ARG A 66 -1.34 9.90 11.93
CA ARG A 66 -2.15 9.48 13.07
C ARG A 66 -3.61 9.25 12.66
N SER A 67 -4.19 10.12 11.85
CA SER A 67 -5.56 9.99 11.34
C SER A 67 -5.74 8.76 10.42
N ILE A 68 -4.78 8.50 9.52
CA ILE A 68 -4.77 7.30 8.66
C ILE A 68 -4.68 6.01 9.50
N ASN A 69 -3.85 6.02 10.55
CA ASN A 69 -3.73 4.89 11.47
C ASN A 69 -4.98 4.72 12.34
N ASN A 70 -5.60 5.79 12.81
CA ASN A 70 -6.86 5.72 13.56
C ASN A 70 -8.00 5.15 12.71
N TYR A 71 -8.01 5.48 11.41
CA TYR A 71 -8.96 4.91 10.44
C TYR A 71 -8.87 3.38 10.34
N LEU A 72 -7.70 2.79 10.64
CA LEU A 72 -7.50 1.34 10.60
C LEU A 72 -8.47 0.60 11.53
N ASN A 73 -8.74 1.17 12.71
CA ASN A 73 -9.69 0.59 13.67
C ASN A 73 -11.10 0.52 13.08
N PHE A 74 -11.57 1.62 12.48
CA PHE A 74 -12.84 1.67 11.77
C PHE A 74 -12.87 0.67 10.61
N TYR A 75 -11.81 0.64 9.80
CA TYR A 75 -11.68 -0.25 8.66
C TYR A 75 -11.77 -1.74 9.07
N ASN A 76 -10.96 -2.15 10.06
CA ASN A 76 -10.88 -3.52 10.54
C ASN A 76 -12.22 -4.05 11.07
N GLN A 77 -12.96 -3.21 11.80
CA GLN A 77 -14.29 -3.56 12.29
C GLN A 77 -15.23 -3.91 11.13
N LYS A 78 -15.23 -3.15 10.03
CA LYS A 78 -16.15 -3.39 8.91
C LYS A 78 -15.69 -4.49 7.96
N ILE A 79 -14.38 -4.68 7.77
CA ILE A 79 -13.85 -5.71 6.85
C ILE A 79 -14.27 -7.11 7.26
N SER A 80 -14.32 -7.42 8.55
CA SER A 80 -14.79 -8.71 9.05
C SER A 80 -16.18 -9.07 8.47
N HIS A 81 -17.10 -8.12 8.45
CA HIS A 81 -18.44 -8.28 7.87
C HIS A 81 -18.44 -8.34 6.34
N ILE A 82 -17.53 -7.65 5.68
CA ILE A 82 -17.45 -7.60 4.20
C ILE A 82 -16.93 -8.93 3.63
N LEU A 83 -16.05 -9.62 4.35
CA LEU A 83 -15.49 -10.91 3.93
C LEU A 83 -16.44 -12.10 4.13
N THR A 84 -17.69 -11.86 4.54
CA THR A 84 -18.70 -12.90 4.71
C THR A 84 -19.38 -13.34 3.41
N SER A 85 -19.37 -12.50 2.36
CA SER A 85 -20.00 -12.86 1.08
C SER A 85 -19.42 -12.12 -0.11
N LYS A 86 -19.46 -12.76 -1.29
CA LYS A 86 -19.01 -12.17 -2.56
C LYS A 86 -19.76 -10.89 -2.93
N LYS A 87 -21.05 -10.81 -2.63
CA LYS A 87 -21.88 -9.63 -2.91
C LYS A 87 -21.44 -8.43 -2.06
N ALA A 88 -21.21 -8.64 -0.76
CA ALA A 88 -20.70 -7.59 0.12
C ALA A 88 -19.30 -7.16 -0.32
N PHE A 89 -18.41 -8.12 -0.58
CA PHE A 89 -17.05 -7.85 -1.06
C PHE A 89 -17.03 -6.97 -2.31
N LYS A 90 -17.77 -7.35 -3.36
CA LYS A 90 -17.84 -6.59 -4.62
C LYS A 90 -18.34 -5.16 -4.42
N LYS A 91 -19.28 -4.93 -3.49
CA LYS A 91 -19.76 -3.58 -3.17
C LYS A 91 -18.68 -2.69 -2.54
N PHE A 92 -17.75 -3.28 -1.80
CA PHE A 92 -16.75 -2.56 -1.00
C PHE A 92 -15.31 -2.70 -1.51
N GLU A 93 -15.06 -3.42 -2.60
CA GLU A 93 -13.72 -3.62 -3.17
C GLU A 93 -13.01 -2.29 -3.49
N LYS A 94 -13.75 -1.31 -4.02
CA LYS A 94 -13.22 0.02 -4.33
C LYS A 94 -12.81 0.78 -3.07
N TRP A 95 -13.51 0.56 -1.97
CA TRP A 95 -13.13 1.13 -0.68
C TRP A 95 -11.84 0.50 -0.16
N ILE A 96 -11.74 -0.83 -0.18
CA ILE A 96 -10.53 -1.58 0.19
C ILE A 96 -9.32 -1.07 -0.61
N ALA A 97 -9.47 -0.97 -1.93
CA ALA A 97 -8.46 -0.44 -2.83
C ALA A 97 -8.09 1.02 -2.50
N THR A 98 -9.07 1.87 -2.19
CA THR A 98 -8.83 3.27 -1.83
C THR A 98 -8.00 3.39 -0.56
N TYR A 99 -8.32 2.63 0.50
CA TYR A 99 -7.57 2.68 1.75
C TYR A 99 -6.14 2.16 1.58
N ALA A 100 -5.96 1.04 0.86
CA ALA A 100 -4.65 0.51 0.53
C ALA A 100 -3.79 1.50 -0.29
N ASN A 101 -4.40 2.20 -1.26
CA ASN A 101 -3.72 3.27 -1.99
C ASN A 101 -3.30 4.41 -1.06
N THR A 102 -4.15 4.85 -0.13
CA THR A 102 -3.80 5.89 0.85
C THR A 102 -2.59 5.49 1.68
N LEU A 103 -2.56 4.24 2.18
CA LEU A 103 -1.42 3.70 2.92
C LEU A 103 -0.16 3.65 2.06
N GLY A 104 -0.26 3.26 0.79
CA GLY A 104 0.88 3.24 -0.14
C GLY A 104 1.45 4.64 -0.41
N PHE A 105 0.58 5.64 -0.63
CA PHE A 105 1.01 7.03 -0.80
C PHE A 105 1.68 7.58 0.47
N ALA A 106 1.07 7.38 1.64
CA ALA A 106 1.64 7.84 2.90
C ALA A 106 2.97 7.12 3.21
N SER A 107 3.07 5.81 2.95
CA SER A 107 4.34 5.09 3.07
C SER A 107 5.41 5.64 2.12
N GLY A 108 5.04 6.14 0.94
CA GLY A 108 5.95 6.82 0.02
C GLY A 108 6.45 8.16 0.58
N ILE A 109 5.57 8.95 1.19
CA ILE A 109 5.95 10.19 1.90
C ILE A 109 6.94 9.86 3.02
N TYR A 110 6.69 8.79 3.78
CA TYR A 110 7.58 8.35 4.85
C TYR A 110 8.96 7.91 4.33
N PHE A 111 8.99 7.15 3.23
CA PHE A 111 10.23 6.81 2.53
C PHE A 111 11.05 8.06 2.17
N MET A 112 10.38 9.10 1.66
CA MET A 112 11.03 10.36 1.32
C MET A 112 11.61 11.06 2.55
N MET A 113 10.90 11.07 3.69
CA MET A 113 11.44 11.58 4.96
C MET A 113 12.70 10.82 5.37
N GLN A 114 12.66 9.49 5.34
CA GLN A 114 13.82 8.65 5.67
C GLN A 114 15.02 8.93 4.76
N TYR A 115 14.76 9.10 3.45
CA TYR A 115 15.78 9.43 2.48
C TYR A 115 16.49 10.75 2.83
N PHE A 116 15.74 11.84 3.02
CA PHE A 116 16.35 13.14 3.33
C PHE A 116 17.02 13.18 4.71
N ASN A 117 16.41 12.55 5.73
CA ASN A 117 17.04 12.41 7.03
C ASN A 117 18.37 11.66 6.94
N HIS A 118 18.48 10.66 6.07
CA HIS A 118 19.73 9.93 5.89
C HIS A 118 20.80 10.80 5.23
N LEU A 119 20.43 11.56 4.19
CA LEU A 119 21.36 12.47 3.50
C LEU A 119 21.86 13.63 4.37
N GLU A 120 21.06 14.08 5.34
CA GLU A 120 21.47 15.13 6.27
C GLU A 120 22.58 14.65 7.22
N ASN A 121 22.60 13.36 7.55
CA ASN A 121 23.46 12.78 8.57
C ASN A 121 24.61 11.93 8.03
N ASN A 122 24.61 11.62 6.72
CA ASN A 122 25.57 10.69 6.11
C ASN A 122 25.99 11.19 4.72
N GLU A 123 27.25 10.94 4.37
CA GLU A 123 27.72 11.10 3.01
C GLU A 123 27.24 9.92 2.16
N VAL A 124 26.57 10.21 1.04
CA VAL A 124 26.04 9.21 0.12
C VAL A 124 26.56 9.50 -1.27
N GLU A 125 27.43 8.63 -1.77
CA GLU A 125 28.06 8.76 -3.09
C GLU A 125 27.03 8.71 -4.23
N ASP A 126 26.18 7.68 -4.26
CA ASP A 126 25.10 7.54 -5.24
C ASP A 126 23.73 7.65 -4.56
N LYS A 127 23.23 8.89 -4.53
CA LYS A 127 21.92 9.27 -3.98
C LYS A 127 20.76 8.52 -4.64
N LYS A 128 20.86 8.26 -5.94
CA LYS A 128 19.80 7.61 -6.71
C LYS A 128 19.77 6.12 -6.43
N ALA A 129 20.93 5.45 -6.40
CA ALA A 129 21.04 4.05 -6.00
C ALA A 129 20.55 3.86 -4.55
N PHE A 130 20.95 4.74 -3.64
CA PHE A 130 20.47 4.70 -2.25
C PHE A 130 18.95 4.84 -2.16
N ALA A 131 18.35 5.78 -2.89
CA ALA A 131 16.89 5.93 -2.92
C ALA A 131 16.17 4.69 -3.47
N ILE A 132 16.75 4.01 -4.46
CA ILE A 132 16.22 2.75 -5.02
C ILE A 132 16.32 1.62 -3.98
N GLU A 133 17.44 1.48 -3.30
CA GLU A 133 17.64 0.45 -2.27
C GLU A 133 16.67 0.64 -1.10
N LEU A 134 16.62 1.87 -0.58
CA LEU A 134 15.73 2.23 0.52
C LEU A 134 14.25 1.99 0.15
N SER A 135 13.85 2.31 -1.09
CA SER A 135 12.48 2.09 -1.51
C SER A 135 12.15 0.60 -1.69
N LYS A 136 13.09 -0.21 -2.22
CA LYS A 136 12.93 -1.66 -2.41
C LYS A 136 12.73 -2.40 -1.10
N LYS A 137 13.48 -2.06 -0.05
CA LYS A 137 13.36 -2.71 1.26
C LYS A 137 11.91 -2.77 1.76
N ARG A 138 11.18 -1.65 1.66
CA ARG A 138 9.77 -1.61 2.08
C ARG A 138 8.85 -2.46 1.19
N LEU A 139 9.12 -2.52 -0.11
CA LEU A 139 8.35 -3.36 -1.03
C LEU A 139 8.58 -4.84 -0.74
N ASP A 140 9.82 -5.24 -0.52
CA ASP A 140 10.21 -6.61 -0.22
C ASP A 140 9.55 -7.07 1.08
N ASP A 141 9.59 -6.27 2.15
CA ASP A 141 8.93 -6.56 3.42
C ASP A 141 7.42 -6.82 3.26
N VAL A 142 6.74 -5.96 2.50
CA VAL A 142 5.30 -6.03 2.26
C VAL A 142 4.96 -7.24 1.38
N TYR A 143 5.76 -7.49 0.36
CA TYR A 143 5.55 -8.56 -0.59
C TYR A 143 5.85 -9.94 0.02
N ASP A 144 6.91 -10.07 0.81
CA ASP A 144 7.19 -11.30 1.56
C ASP A 144 6.13 -11.59 2.60
N ARG A 145 5.59 -10.54 3.24
CA ARG A 145 4.42 -10.72 4.10
C ARG A 145 3.23 -11.26 3.31
N TYR A 146 2.95 -10.70 2.14
CA TYR A 146 1.90 -11.20 1.25
C TYR A 146 2.11 -12.67 0.88
N LYS A 147 3.29 -13.07 0.41
CA LYS A 147 3.61 -14.46 0.06
C LYS A 147 3.32 -15.43 1.21
N ARG A 148 3.76 -15.07 2.43
CA ARG A 148 3.49 -15.88 3.64
C ARG A 148 2.01 -15.99 3.95
N GLU A 149 1.24 -14.90 3.83
CA GLU A 149 -0.22 -14.95 4.08
C GLU A 149 -0.94 -15.76 3.00
N ILE A 150 -0.59 -15.62 1.72
CA ILE A 150 -1.21 -16.40 0.64
C ILE A 150 -0.92 -17.88 0.79
N LYS A 151 0.34 -18.23 1.08
CA LYS A 151 0.76 -19.61 1.34
C LYS A 151 -0.07 -20.25 2.47
N LYS A 152 -0.26 -19.53 3.58
CA LYS A 152 -1.07 -19.98 4.72
C LYS A 152 -2.55 -20.15 4.42
N ILE A 153 -3.10 -19.42 3.45
CA ILE A 153 -4.52 -19.44 3.12
C ILE A 153 -4.82 -20.51 2.06
N LEU A 154 -3.96 -20.65 1.04
CA LEU A 154 -4.21 -21.51 -0.11
C LEU A 154 -3.68 -22.94 0.04
N HIS A 155 -2.54 -23.14 0.70
CA HIS A 155 -1.88 -24.45 0.77
C HIS A 155 -1.59 -25.09 -0.60
N HIS A 156 -1.32 -24.27 -1.63
CA HIS A 156 -0.98 -24.68 -3.00
C HIS A 156 0.49 -24.34 -3.30
N ASP A 157 1.40 -24.95 -2.56
CA ASP A 157 2.83 -24.56 -2.54
C ASP A 157 3.49 -24.65 -3.91
N ASP A 158 3.22 -25.71 -4.67
CA ASP A 158 3.84 -25.96 -5.98
C ASP A 158 3.37 -24.95 -7.02
N GLU A 159 2.06 -24.72 -7.14
CA GLU A 159 1.52 -23.74 -8.09
C GLU A 159 1.93 -22.32 -7.73
N LEU A 160 1.93 -21.98 -6.44
CA LEU A 160 2.41 -20.68 -5.97
C LEU A 160 3.89 -20.49 -6.28
N ALA A 161 4.73 -21.51 -6.10
CA ALA A 161 6.14 -21.45 -6.48
C ALA A 161 6.32 -21.18 -7.98
N GLN A 162 5.50 -21.78 -8.85
CA GLN A 162 5.55 -21.48 -10.29
C GLN A 162 5.14 -20.03 -10.59
N ILE A 163 4.12 -19.50 -9.91
CA ILE A 163 3.69 -18.10 -10.09
C ILE A 163 4.80 -17.14 -9.62
N TYR A 164 5.46 -17.44 -8.50
CA TYR A 164 6.52 -16.59 -7.96
C TYR A 164 7.80 -16.60 -8.80
N LYS A 165 7.98 -17.54 -9.75
CA LYS A 165 9.08 -17.44 -10.73
C LYS A 165 9.04 -16.19 -11.59
N PHE A 166 7.88 -15.55 -11.75
CA PHE A 166 7.79 -14.26 -12.44
C PHE A 166 8.56 -13.13 -11.72
N GLU A 167 8.95 -13.32 -10.44
CA GLU A 167 9.88 -12.43 -9.74
C GLU A 167 11.25 -12.35 -10.44
N MET A 168 11.70 -13.48 -11.03
CA MET A 168 13.01 -13.59 -11.69
C MET A 168 13.05 -12.98 -13.09
N VAL A 169 11.92 -12.49 -13.59
CA VAL A 169 11.87 -11.71 -14.85
C VAL A 169 12.37 -10.31 -14.53
N GLU A 170 13.67 -10.19 -14.22
CA GLU A 170 14.35 -8.92 -14.17
C GLU A 170 14.39 -8.36 -15.59
N PHE A 171 13.55 -7.38 -15.86
CA PHE A 171 13.80 -6.49 -16.98
C PHE A 171 15.01 -5.61 -16.59
N LYS A 172 16.22 -6.14 -16.80
CA LYS A 172 17.51 -5.44 -16.61
C LYS A 172 17.66 -4.31 -17.62
N THR A 173 16.85 -3.28 -17.46
CA THR A 173 16.99 -2.01 -18.17
C THR A 173 16.83 -0.90 -17.14
N GLU A 174 17.52 0.21 -17.33
CA GLU A 174 17.39 1.43 -16.50
C GLU A 174 15.93 1.94 -16.38
N LYS A 175 15.03 1.43 -17.23
CA LYS A 175 13.60 1.78 -17.26
C LYS A 175 12.77 1.07 -16.18
N ASN A 176 13.21 -0.09 -15.67
CA ASN A 176 12.43 -0.91 -14.74
C ASN A 176 13.13 -1.02 -13.37
N ILE A 177 12.85 -0.04 -12.51
CA ILE A 177 13.40 0.06 -11.15
C ILE A 177 12.89 -1.08 -10.23
N TYR A 178 11.67 -1.57 -10.49
CA TYR A 178 10.95 -2.53 -9.64
C TYR A 178 10.46 -3.73 -10.44
N ILE A 179 10.27 -4.86 -9.75
CA ILE A 179 9.59 -6.06 -10.24
C ILE A 179 8.17 -5.71 -10.70
N ASP A 180 7.66 -6.35 -11.75
CA ASP A 180 6.25 -6.25 -12.15
C ASP A 180 5.36 -7.09 -11.23
N TYR A 181 5.11 -6.57 -10.02
CA TYR A 181 4.20 -7.18 -9.06
C TYR A 181 2.78 -7.37 -9.61
N GLN A 182 2.34 -6.56 -10.59
CA GLN A 182 0.99 -6.65 -11.13
C GLN A 182 0.78 -7.94 -11.92
N LEU A 183 1.79 -8.40 -12.65
CA LEU A 183 1.75 -9.70 -13.32
C LEU A 183 1.49 -10.83 -12.32
N ILE A 184 2.20 -10.80 -11.19
CA ILE A 184 2.08 -11.82 -10.14
C ILE A 184 0.68 -11.78 -9.51
N PHE A 185 0.20 -10.60 -9.10
CA PHE A 185 -1.12 -10.46 -8.50
C PHE A 185 -2.25 -10.88 -9.45
N LYS A 186 -2.18 -10.49 -10.72
CA LYS A 186 -3.15 -10.93 -11.74
C LYS A 186 -3.14 -12.45 -11.92
N THR A 187 -1.95 -13.06 -11.90
CA THR A 187 -1.81 -14.51 -12.04
C THR A 187 -2.41 -15.25 -10.85
N ILE A 188 -2.17 -14.78 -9.61
CA ILE A 188 -2.80 -15.33 -8.40
C ILE A 188 -4.32 -15.18 -8.46
N VAL A 189 -4.85 -14.00 -8.83
CA VAL A 189 -6.30 -13.78 -8.96
C VAL A 189 -6.91 -14.72 -10.01
N LYS A 190 -6.25 -14.89 -11.16
CA LYS A 190 -6.70 -15.83 -12.20
C LYS A 190 -6.71 -17.27 -11.69
N PHE A 191 -5.66 -17.68 -10.99
CA PHE A 191 -5.54 -19.01 -10.40
C PHE A 191 -6.67 -19.31 -9.42
N ILE A 192 -6.89 -18.45 -8.40
CA ILE A 192 -7.95 -18.67 -7.42
C ILE A 192 -9.36 -18.57 -8.02
N THR A 193 -9.54 -17.73 -9.04
CA THR A 193 -10.84 -17.61 -9.74
C THR A 193 -11.17 -18.91 -10.47
N ASN A 194 -10.19 -19.52 -11.15
CA ASN A 194 -10.36 -20.81 -11.80
C ASN A 194 -10.70 -21.91 -10.79
N LEU A 195 -9.99 -21.96 -9.66
CA LEU A 195 -10.30 -22.95 -8.61
C LEU A 195 -11.70 -22.76 -8.02
N ASN A 196 -12.12 -21.52 -7.77
CA ASN A 196 -13.46 -21.24 -7.25
C ASN A 196 -14.57 -21.56 -8.26
N LEU A 197 -14.37 -21.26 -9.56
CA LEU A 197 -15.32 -21.65 -10.62
C LEU A 197 -15.44 -23.18 -10.75
N GLN A 198 -14.35 -23.90 -10.55
CA GLN A 198 -14.32 -25.36 -10.52
C GLN A 198 -14.81 -25.94 -9.18
N LYS A 199 -15.24 -25.11 -8.22
CA LYS A 199 -15.64 -25.50 -6.86
C LYS A 199 -14.55 -26.27 -6.09
N LYS A 200 -13.27 -26.08 -6.47
CA LYS A 200 -12.10 -26.63 -5.78
C LYS A 200 -11.59 -25.73 -4.64
N LEU A 201 -12.17 -24.55 -4.49
CA LEU A 201 -11.81 -23.57 -3.48
C LEU A 201 -13.06 -23.02 -2.81
N ASP A 202 -13.10 -23.12 -1.48
CA ASP A 202 -14.16 -22.56 -0.66
C ASP A 202 -14.27 -21.03 -0.84
N ASP A 203 -15.51 -20.52 -0.75
CA ASP A 203 -15.81 -19.11 -0.99
C ASP A 203 -15.13 -18.18 0.02
N ASN A 204 -14.98 -18.59 1.28
CA ASN A 204 -14.28 -17.82 2.30
C ASN A 204 -12.78 -17.75 1.99
N VAL A 205 -12.18 -18.87 1.57
CA VAL A 205 -10.77 -18.93 1.17
C VAL A 205 -10.54 -18.03 -0.05
N PHE A 206 -11.41 -18.13 -1.07
CA PHE A 206 -11.38 -17.27 -2.26
C PHE A 206 -11.41 -15.77 -1.88
N LEU A 207 -12.36 -15.37 -1.02
CA LEU A 207 -12.51 -13.98 -0.59
C LEU A 207 -11.30 -13.47 0.19
N LYS A 208 -10.72 -14.30 1.07
CA LYS A 208 -9.52 -13.94 1.83
C LYS A 208 -8.34 -13.68 0.90
N VAL A 209 -8.07 -14.57 -0.06
CA VAL A 209 -6.96 -14.37 -1.01
C VAL A 209 -7.20 -13.13 -1.88
N LEU A 210 -8.42 -12.96 -2.38
CA LEU A 210 -8.77 -11.81 -3.21
C LEU A 210 -8.60 -10.50 -2.42
N TYR A 211 -9.06 -10.46 -1.17
CA TYR A 211 -8.85 -9.35 -0.26
C TYR A 211 -7.37 -9.00 -0.07
N HIS A 212 -6.55 -9.97 0.32
CA HIS A 212 -5.12 -9.77 0.53
C HIS A 212 -4.43 -9.28 -0.75
N THR A 213 -4.83 -9.81 -1.90
CA THR A 213 -4.28 -9.43 -3.20
C THR A 213 -4.68 -8.00 -3.58
N ILE A 214 -5.94 -7.60 -3.42
CA ILE A 214 -6.38 -6.23 -3.68
C ILE A 214 -5.65 -5.24 -2.77
N VAL A 215 -5.53 -5.55 -1.48
CA VAL A 215 -4.84 -4.69 -0.51
C VAL A 215 -3.39 -4.47 -0.93
N VAL A 216 -2.63 -5.55 -1.14
CA VAL A 216 -1.19 -5.44 -1.41
C VAL A 216 -0.93 -4.87 -2.80
N ALA A 217 -1.72 -5.24 -3.81
CA ALA A 217 -1.57 -4.71 -5.16
C ALA A 217 -1.78 -3.19 -5.22
N ASN A 218 -2.78 -2.67 -4.51
CA ASN A 218 -3.05 -1.23 -4.47
C ASN A 218 -2.05 -0.46 -3.61
N PHE A 219 -1.59 -1.05 -2.51
CA PHE A 219 -0.51 -0.46 -1.71
C PHE A 219 0.77 -0.33 -2.52
N ILE A 220 1.24 -1.44 -3.13
CA ILE A 220 2.47 -1.47 -3.92
C ILE A 220 2.37 -0.53 -5.12
N HIS A 221 1.24 -0.51 -5.82
CA HIS A 221 1.05 0.40 -6.96
C HIS A 221 1.22 1.86 -6.56
N ALA A 222 0.56 2.31 -5.48
CA ALA A 222 0.67 3.69 -5.00
C ALA A 222 2.09 4.01 -4.52
N TYR A 223 2.72 3.09 -3.78
CA TYR A 223 4.08 3.27 -3.28
C TYR A 223 5.12 3.33 -4.40
N VAL A 224 5.06 2.41 -5.37
CA VAL A 224 5.94 2.40 -6.55
C VAL A 224 5.75 3.67 -7.37
N TYR A 225 4.50 4.10 -7.58
CA TYR A 225 4.23 5.36 -8.26
C TYR A 225 4.91 6.54 -7.55
N PHE A 226 4.72 6.66 -6.23
CA PHE A 226 5.32 7.75 -5.45
C PHE A 226 6.85 7.69 -5.52
N SER A 227 7.43 6.53 -5.20
CA SER A 227 8.87 6.34 -5.09
C SER A 227 9.56 6.56 -6.44
N THR A 228 8.97 6.09 -7.54
CA THR A 228 9.48 6.36 -8.90
C THR A 228 9.50 7.85 -9.21
N ASN A 229 8.47 8.60 -8.82
CA ASN A 229 8.44 10.05 -9.03
C ASN A 229 9.50 10.78 -8.22
N LEU A 230 9.77 10.35 -6.98
CA LEU A 230 10.88 10.90 -6.19
C LEU A 230 12.23 10.58 -6.86
N ILE A 231 12.49 9.31 -7.17
CA ILE A 231 13.76 8.85 -7.74
C ILE A 231 14.09 9.55 -9.06
N LYS A 232 13.09 9.81 -9.91
CA LYS A 232 13.28 10.56 -11.16
C LYS A 232 13.63 12.04 -10.96
N ARG A 233 13.38 12.60 -9.78
CA ARG A 233 13.68 13.99 -9.42
C ARG A 233 15.03 14.14 -8.71
N ILE A 234 15.67 13.03 -8.34
CA ILE A 234 17.03 13.03 -7.80
C ILE A 234 17.98 13.23 -8.99
N ILE A 235 18.79 14.29 -8.90
CA ILE A 235 19.85 14.63 -9.85
C ILE A 235 21.10 13.84 -9.47
#